data_AF-A0A1J9PEN2-F1
#
_entry.id   AF-A0A1J9PEN2-F1
#
_cell.length_a   1.000
_cell.length_b   1.000
_cell.length_c   1.000
_cell.angle_alpha   90.00
_cell.angle_beta   90.00
_cell.angle_gamma   90.00
#
_symmetry.space_group_name_H-M   'P 1'
#
loop_
_entity.id
_entity.type
_entity.pdbx_description
1 polymer ?
#
loop_
_entity_poly.entity_id
_entity_poly.type
_entity_poly.pdbx_seq_one_letter_code
_entity_poly.pdbx_strand_id
1 'polypeptide(L)'
;MSQKITLSFATCSISASNPDENTLPRKLEAIAATEFSAVELAFPDLQNFATQLLHRDVAADSYTDLCTAAREVSLLHRAVGITVVMLQPFINLEGWARESKERKDAFERAKGV
;
A
#
# COMPACT_ATOMS: atom_id res chain seq x y z
N MET A 1 14.73 -20.46 23.41
CA MET A 1 13.51 -19.62 23.35
C MET A 1 12.98 -19.72 21.93
N SER A 2 11.71 -20.11 21.74
CA SER A 2 11.06 -20.03 20.43
C SER A 2 10.82 -18.55 20.11
N GLN A 3 11.59 -17.97 19.21
CA GLN A 3 11.36 -16.61 18.71
C GLN A 3 10.12 -16.66 17.82
N LYS A 4 9.07 -15.91 18.18
CA LYS A 4 7.86 -15.80 17.35
C LYS A 4 8.22 -15.02 16.08
N ILE A 5 8.07 -15.65 14.92
CA ILE A 5 8.30 -15.01 13.62
C ILE A 5 7.17 -14.00 13.40
N THR A 6 7.53 -12.76 13.10
CA THR A 6 6.58 -11.71 12.71
C THR A 6 5.88 -12.11 11.41
N LEU A 7 4.56 -12.13 11.43
CA LEU A 7 3.75 -12.42 10.25
C LEU A 7 3.27 -11.13 9.62
N SER A 8 3.38 -11.06 8.29
CA SER A 8 2.90 -9.95 7.48
C SER A 8 1.80 -10.42 6.52
N PHE A 9 0.84 -9.54 6.23
CA PHE A 9 -0.19 -9.78 5.21
C PHE A 9 -0.20 -8.63 4.19
N ALA A 10 -0.42 -8.93 2.91
CA ALA A 10 -0.44 -7.91 1.87
C ALA A 10 -1.84 -7.29 1.72
N THR A 11 -1.94 -5.96 1.68
CA THR A 11 -3.24 -5.28 1.57
C THR A 11 -3.95 -5.56 0.24
N CYS A 12 -3.20 -5.92 -0.81
CA CYS A 12 -3.73 -6.32 -2.10
C CYS A 12 -4.41 -7.70 -2.08
N SER A 13 -4.17 -8.51 -1.05
CA SER A 13 -4.83 -9.81 -0.85
C SER A 13 -6.19 -9.71 -0.16
N ILE A 14 -6.56 -8.51 0.31
CA ILE A 14 -7.88 -8.26 0.93
C ILE A 14 -8.83 -7.68 -0.13
N SER A 15 -9.92 -8.41 -0.36
CA SER A 15 -11.06 -7.95 -1.15
C SER A 15 -12.36 -8.26 -0.42
N ALA A 16 -13.18 -7.24 -0.17
CA ALA A 16 -14.56 -7.35 0.28
C ALA A 16 -15.50 -7.31 -0.93
N SER A 17 -16.65 -7.99 -0.81
CA SER A 17 -17.73 -7.97 -1.82
C SER A 17 -18.31 -6.58 -2.04
N ASN A 18 -18.26 -5.72 -1.01
CA ASN A 18 -18.63 -4.33 -1.08
C ASN A 18 -17.39 -3.46 -1.39
N PRO A 19 -17.34 -2.74 -2.53
CA PRO A 19 -16.23 -1.84 -2.85
C PRO A 19 -15.94 -0.79 -1.78
N ASP A 20 -16.96 -0.30 -1.08
CA ASP A 20 -16.83 0.74 -0.04
C ASP A 20 -16.09 0.22 1.21
N GLU A 21 -15.99 -1.10 1.37
CA GLU A 21 -15.24 -1.74 2.46
C GLU A 21 -13.77 -1.94 2.11
N ASN A 22 -13.37 -1.78 0.84
CA ASN A 22 -12.00 -1.95 0.36
C ASN A 22 -11.11 -0.70 0.60
N THR A 23 -11.37 0.05 1.67
CA THR A 23 -10.55 1.21 2.05
C THR A 23 -9.32 0.79 2.85
N LEU A 24 -8.22 1.55 2.73
CA LEU A 24 -7.00 1.25 3.45
C LEU A 24 -7.19 1.19 4.99
N PRO A 25 -7.92 2.12 5.66
CA PRO A 25 -8.18 1.99 7.10
C PRO A 25 -8.88 0.70 7.48
N ARG A 26 -9.91 0.28 6.74
CA ARG A 26 -10.64 -0.97 6.98
C ARG A 26 -9.76 -2.20 6.77
N LYS A 27 -8.91 -2.21 5.74
CA LYS A 27 -7.92 -3.28 5.52
C LYS A 27 -6.94 -3.40 6.69
N LEU A 28 -6.41 -2.27 7.19
CA LEU A 28 -5.49 -2.27 8.34
C LEU A 28 -6.18 -2.77 9.61
N GLU A 29 -7.39 -2.31 9.89
CA GLU A 29 -8.17 -2.80 11.04
C GLU A 29 -8.48 -4.30 10.94
N ALA A 30 -8.84 -4.79 9.74
CA ALA A 30 -9.10 -6.21 9.52
C ALA A 30 -7.85 -7.06 9.78
N ILE A 31 -6.67 -6.62 9.33
CA ILE A 31 -5.40 -7.31 9.62
C ILE A 31 -5.10 -7.26 11.12
N ALA A 32 -5.33 -6.12 11.77
CA ALA A 32 -5.02 -5.92 13.20
C ALA A 32 -5.89 -6.79 14.12
N ALA A 33 -7.08 -7.16 13.65
CA ALA A 33 -7.99 -8.08 14.34
C ALA A 33 -7.55 -9.56 14.26
N THR A 34 -6.45 -9.87 13.58
CA THR A 34 -5.91 -11.23 13.41
C THR A 34 -4.55 -11.39 14.11
N GLU A 35 -3.84 -12.48 13.85
CA GLU A 35 -2.50 -12.71 14.41
C GLU A 35 -1.36 -11.99 13.68
N PHE A 36 -1.66 -11.30 12.58
CA PHE A 36 -0.67 -10.51 11.83
C PHE A 36 -0.32 -9.22 12.58
N SER A 37 0.98 -8.92 12.67
CA SER A 37 1.49 -7.69 13.29
C SER A 37 2.21 -6.77 12.30
N ALA A 38 2.32 -7.21 11.04
CA ALA A 38 2.93 -6.47 9.96
C ALA A 38 2.04 -6.47 8.70
N VAL A 39 2.29 -5.50 7.82
CA VAL A 39 1.61 -5.37 6.54
C VAL A 39 2.58 -5.02 5.41
N GLU A 40 2.35 -5.63 4.26
CA GLU A 40 2.90 -5.20 2.98
C GLU A 40 1.87 -4.28 2.32
N LEU A 41 2.16 -2.99 2.30
CA LEU A 41 1.24 -1.97 1.79
C LEU A 41 1.30 -1.95 0.26
N ALA A 42 0.19 -2.24 -0.41
CA ALA A 42 0.11 -2.14 -1.85
C ALA A 42 0.11 -0.67 -2.31
N PHE A 43 0.93 -0.32 -3.32
CA PHE A 43 0.93 1.03 -3.89
C PHE A 43 -0.47 1.52 -4.33
N PRO A 44 -1.33 0.71 -5.00
CA PRO A 44 -2.69 1.13 -5.35
C PRO A 44 -3.55 1.52 -4.14
N ASP A 45 -3.35 0.87 -2.98
CA ASP A 45 -4.08 1.22 -1.76
C ASP A 45 -3.62 2.57 -1.20
N LEU A 46 -2.31 2.86 -1.27
CA LEU A 46 -1.77 4.19 -0.91
C LEU A 46 -2.30 5.28 -1.84
N GLN A 47 -2.31 5.03 -3.15
CA GLN A 47 -2.80 5.98 -4.16
C GLN A 47 -4.31 6.23 -3.97
N ASN A 48 -5.12 5.18 -3.79
CA ASN A 48 -6.54 5.33 -3.53
C ASN A 48 -6.80 6.11 -2.24
N PHE A 49 -6.05 5.80 -1.18
CA PHE A 49 -6.13 6.54 0.08
C PHE A 49 -5.76 8.01 -0.10
N ALA A 50 -4.75 8.33 -0.92
CA ALA A 50 -4.40 9.72 -1.25
C ALA A 50 -5.55 10.44 -1.97
N THR A 51 -6.20 9.78 -2.93
CA THR A 51 -7.38 10.33 -3.63
C THR A 51 -8.53 10.62 -2.67
N GLN A 52 -8.79 9.71 -1.72
CA GLN A 52 -9.82 9.89 -0.69
C GLN A 52 -9.48 11.02 0.28
N LEU A 53 -8.23 11.07 0.77
CA LEU A 53 -7.74 12.06 1.72
C LEU A 53 -7.74 13.48 1.16
N LEU A 54 -7.35 13.64 -0.11
CA LEU A 54 -7.19 14.95 -0.75
C LEU A 54 -8.41 15.39 -1.55
N HIS A 55 -9.45 14.56 -1.61
CA HIS A 55 -10.69 14.81 -2.35
C HIS A 55 -10.46 15.17 -3.84
N ARG A 56 -9.46 14.55 -4.46
CA ARG A 56 -9.11 14.71 -5.88
C ARG A 56 -8.33 13.52 -6.39
N ASP A 57 -8.35 13.28 -7.69
CA ASP A 57 -7.55 12.20 -8.29
C ASP A 57 -6.05 12.45 -8.11
N VAL A 58 -5.36 11.50 -7.47
CA VAL A 58 -3.91 11.55 -7.26
C VAL A 58 -3.23 10.62 -8.27
N ALA A 59 -2.34 11.18 -9.09
CA ALA A 59 -1.54 10.42 -10.03
C ALA A 59 -0.46 9.59 -9.32
N ALA A 60 -0.04 8.48 -9.94
CA ALA A 60 0.95 7.56 -9.37
C ALA A 60 2.38 8.15 -9.25
N ASP A 61 2.63 9.28 -9.88
CA ASP A 61 3.88 10.06 -9.83
C ASP A 61 3.72 11.38 -9.06
N SER A 62 2.56 11.64 -8.45
CA SER A 62 2.38 12.81 -7.58
C SER A 62 3.03 12.57 -6.22
N TYR A 63 4.37 12.51 -6.19
CA TYR A 63 5.13 12.13 -4.98
C TYR A 63 4.83 13.02 -3.78
N THR A 64 4.55 14.30 -3.98
CA THR A 64 4.17 15.22 -2.89
C THR A 64 2.85 14.79 -2.22
N ASP A 65 1.85 14.44 -3.02
CA ASP A 65 0.55 13.97 -2.54
C ASP A 65 0.65 12.59 -1.91
N LEU A 66 1.40 11.68 -2.54
CA LEU A 66 1.66 10.34 -2.05
C LEU A 66 2.44 10.35 -0.73
N CYS A 67 3.43 11.22 -0.57
CA CYS A 67 4.12 11.42 0.70
C CYS A 67 3.21 12.00 1.78
N THR A 68 2.26 12.86 1.42
CA THR A 68 1.25 13.38 2.35
C THR A 68 0.36 12.25 2.85
N ALA A 69 -0.17 11.43 1.93
CA ALA A 69 -0.95 10.26 2.28
C ALA A 69 -0.15 9.25 3.13
N ALA A 70 1.12 9.00 2.79
CA ALA A 70 1.98 8.08 3.54
C ALA A 70 2.22 8.53 5.00
N ARG A 71 2.27 9.85 5.26
CA ARG A 71 2.35 10.36 6.64
C ARG A 71 1.08 10.04 7.43
N GLU A 72 -0.09 10.21 6.83
CA GLU A 72 -1.37 9.84 7.44
C GLU A 72 -1.48 8.32 7.66
N VAL A 73 -1.04 7.51 6.69
CA VAL A 73 -0.93 6.05 6.87
C VAL A 73 -0.02 5.72 8.06
N SER A 74 1.05 6.50 8.30
CA SER A 74 1.91 6.31 9.47
C SER A 74 1.17 6.43 10.79
N LEU A 75 0.19 7.34 10.87
CA LEU A 75 -0.64 7.50 12.05
C LEU A 75 -1.65 6.34 12.17
N LEU A 76 -2.29 5.97 11.06
CA LEU A 76 -3.29 4.89 11.02
C LEU A 76 -2.72 3.54 11.45
N HIS A 77 -1.60 3.10 10.87
CA HIS A 77 -1.04 1.78 11.19
C HIS A 77 -0.59 1.72 12.66
N ARG A 78 -0.07 2.82 13.22
CA ARG A 78 0.31 2.92 14.63
C ARG A 78 -0.89 2.85 15.56
N ALA A 79 -1.99 3.50 15.18
CA ALA A 79 -3.23 3.49 15.97
C ALA A 79 -3.82 2.07 16.12
N VAL A 80 -3.65 1.21 15.11
CA VAL A 80 -4.11 -0.19 15.14
C VAL A 80 -3.03 -1.21 15.52
N GLY A 81 -1.82 -0.76 15.85
CA GLY A 81 -0.73 -1.64 16.31
C GLY A 81 -0.06 -2.49 15.22
N ILE A 82 -0.16 -2.11 13.95
CA ILE A 82 0.49 -2.80 12.82
C ILE A 82 1.78 -2.07 12.41
N THR A 83 2.77 -2.83 11.97
CA THR A 83 3.99 -2.30 11.32
C THR A 83 3.90 -2.41 9.80
N VAL A 84 4.09 -1.31 9.07
CA VAL A 84 4.30 -1.37 7.61
C VAL A 84 5.75 -1.80 7.36
N VAL A 85 5.95 -2.98 6.76
CA VAL A 85 7.30 -3.54 6.52
C VAL A 85 7.80 -3.28 5.10
N MET A 86 6.89 -3.07 4.16
CA MET A 86 7.21 -2.85 2.75
C MET A 86 6.10 -2.05 2.09
N LEU A 87 6.47 -1.11 1.22
CA LEU A 87 5.59 -0.59 0.19
C LEU A 87 5.78 -1.47 -1.06
N GLN A 88 4.80 -2.31 -1.35
CA GLN A 88 4.83 -3.14 -2.55
C GLN A 88 4.74 -2.24 -3.78
N PRO A 89 5.54 -2.53 -4.82
CA PRO A 89 5.60 -1.71 -6.02
C PRO A 89 4.31 -1.77 -6.84
N PHE A 90 4.30 -1.01 -7.93
CA PHE A 90 3.22 -0.96 -8.90
C PHE A 90 2.80 -2.36 -9.40
N ILE A 91 1.54 -2.46 -9.78
CA ILE A 91 1.00 -3.63 -10.48
C ILE A 91 1.89 -3.96 -11.69
N ASN A 92 2.22 -5.24 -11.85
CA ASN A 92 3.02 -5.79 -12.95
C ASN A 92 4.46 -5.25 -13.07
N LEU A 93 5.09 -4.73 -12.01
CA LEU A 93 6.49 -4.26 -12.08
C LEU A 93 7.44 -5.29 -12.76
N GLU A 94 7.28 -6.57 -12.45
CA GLU A 94 8.12 -7.67 -12.98
C GLU A 94 7.54 -8.38 -14.21
N GLY A 95 6.26 -8.14 -14.54
CA GLY A 95 5.55 -8.85 -15.60
C GLY A 95 5.78 -8.31 -17.01
N TRP A 96 6.38 -7.12 -17.13
CA TRP A 96 6.58 -6.45 -18.40
C TRP A 96 7.82 -6.95 -19.15
N ALA A 97 7.71 -7.03 -20.48
CA ALA A 97 8.84 -7.39 -21.33
C ALA A 97 10.01 -6.41 -21.13
N ARG A 98 11.24 -6.92 -21.20
CA ARG A 98 12.47 -6.19 -20.80
C ARG A 98 12.62 -4.81 -21.44
N GLU A 99 12.18 -4.65 -22.69
CA GLU A 99 12.31 -3.40 -23.45
C GLU A 99 10.99 -2.63 -23.61
N SER A 100 9.93 -3.05 -22.91
CA SER A 100 8.61 -2.45 -23.03
C SER A 100 8.57 -1.05 -22.43
N LYS A 101 7.63 -0.24 -22.92
CA LYS A 101 7.41 1.12 -22.40
C LYS A 101 6.92 1.06 -20.96
N GLU A 102 6.05 0.10 -20.65
CA GLU A 102 5.46 -0.14 -19.33
C GLU A 102 6.52 -0.51 -18.30
N ARG A 103 7.51 -1.33 -18.66
CA ARG A 103 8.64 -1.62 -17.77
C ARG A 103 9.44 -0.36 -17.48
N LYS A 104 9.79 0.41 -18.51
CA LYS A 104 10.55 1.66 -18.35
C LYS A 104 9.81 2.63 -17.43
N ASP A 105 8.53 2.85 -17.70
CA ASP A 105 7.64 3.69 -16.91
C ASP A 105 7.52 3.22 -15.45
N ALA A 106 7.33 1.92 -15.19
CA ALA A 106 7.28 1.39 -13.82
C ALA A 106 8.59 1.58 -13.04
N PHE A 107 9.74 1.44 -13.72
CA PHE A 107 11.05 1.68 -13.10
C PHE A 107 11.35 3.17 -12.92
N GLU A 108 10.93 4.05 -13.83
CA GLU A 108 11.07 5.50 -13.62
C GLU A 108 10.24 5.97 -12.43
N ARG A 109 8.99 5.51 -12.30
CA ARG A 109 8.18 5.81 -11.11
C ARG A 109 8.81 5.29 -9.82
N ALA A 110 9.45 4.12 -9.86
CA ALA A 110 10.13 3.56 -8.70
C ALA A 110 11.33 4.41 -8.25
N LYS A 111 11.95 5.20 -9.14
CA LYS A 111 13.06 6.08 -8.79
C LYS A 111 12.63 7.36 -8.07
N GLY A 112 11.38 7.81 -8.25
CA GLY A 112 10.89 8.99 -7.55
C GLY A 112 11.46 10.33 -8.04
N VAL A 113 12.02 10.39 -9.26
CA VAL A 113 12.73 11.56 -9.83
C VAL A 113 12.01 12.20 -10.99
#